data_AF-A0A2E8CZH1-F1
#
_entry.id   AF-A0A2E8CZH1-F1
#
_cell.length_a   1.000
_cell.length_b   1.000
_cell.length_c   1.000
_cell.angle_alpha   90.00
_cell.angle_beta   90.00
_cell.angle_gamma   90.00
#
_symmetry.space_group_name_H-M   'P 1'
#
loop_
_entity.id
_entity.type
_entity.pdbx_description
1 polymer ?
#
loop_
_entity_poly.entity_id
_entity_poly.type
_entity_poly.pdbx_seq_one_letter_code
_entity_poly.pdbx_strand_id
1 'polypeptide(L)'
;MRNSRSPNHRGFTLVEMLVVIVIIGILVAILVPTVANAIWRVKIGAIALEVKDLETAVAAYKSANNDYPPDGTNLAAVQAHFRIAFPRIPNHSVYVTSWWTAGGNNLDPAEALVFFLTKTTTDVRDPLNSGGGSSEVRSYFDFKDTQLRDEDGDGFEEYYPASAREAPYVYFDGRVIGTTSAYTATAFPKDPTDVRIATLGRARPFQTNAPDWIEPKKFQLVSAGLDNEYGVDYLDPANSNALVPKQFPDPNYYIATGVSREPDEDNVTSFSGGRTLGDNYP
;
A
#
# COMPACT_ATOMS: atom_id res chain seq x y z
N MET A 1 24.06 -16.07 -79.21
CA MET A 1 23.41 -16.53 -77.96
C MET A 1 23.89 -15.63 -76.81
N ARG A 2 22.97 -15.21 -75.94
CA ARG A 2 23.12 -14.15 -74.92
C ARG A 2 24.17 -14.53 -73.86
N ASN A 3 25.19 -13.69 -73.64
CA ASN A 3 26.05 -13.76 -72.46
C ASN A 3 25.26 -13.29 -71.23
N SER A 4 24.85 -14.22 -70.36
CA SER A 4 24.32 -13.90 -69.05
C SER A 4 25.48 -13.47 -68.14
N ARG A 5 25.57 -12.17 -67.84
CA ARG A 5 26.44 -11.68 -66.76
C ARG A 5 25.80 -12.08 -65.43
N SER A 6 26.39 -13.06 -64.75
CA SER A 6 26.04 -13.36 -63.36
C SER A 6 26.31 -12.11 -62.51
N PRO A 7 25.35 -11.62 -61.71
CA PRO A 7 25.60 -10.48 -60.84
C PRO A 7 26.65 -10.87 -59.81
N ASN A 8 27.71 -10.06 -59.72
CA ASN A 8 28.78 -10.20 -58.74
C ASN A 8 28.18 -9.90 -57.37
N HIS A 9 27.90 -10.94 -56.59
CA HIS A 9 27.43 -10.78 -55.22
C HIS A 9 28.63 -10.32 -54.38
N ARG A 10 28.68 -9.02 -54.08
CA ARG A 10 29.65 -8.47 -53.13
C ARG A 10 29.29 -8.99 -51.74
N GLY A 11 30.15 -9.84 -51.17
CA GLY A 11 30.02 -10.31 -49.79
C GLY A 11 30.31 -9.17 -48.81
N PHE A 12 29.61 -9.17 -47.67
CA PHE A 12 29.88 -8.26 -46.56
C PHE A 12 31.29 -8.49 -46.01
N THR A 13 32.03 -7.42 -45.77
CA THR A 13 33.34 -7.49 -45.11
C THR A 13 33.17 -7.59 -43.59
N LEU A 14 34.12 -8.26 -42.92
CA LEU A 14 34.15 -8.35 -41.46
C LEU A 14 34.23 -6.95 -40.81
N VAL A 15 34.91 -6.01 -41.46
CA VAL A 15 35.05 -4.63 -40.97
C VAL A 15 33.72 -3.88 -41.02
N GLU A 16 32.90 -4.08 -42.06
CA GLU A 16 31.56 -3.48 -42.14
C GLU A 16 30.66 -3.98 -41.01
N MET A 17 30.69 -5.28 -40.70
CA MET A 17 29.93 -5.81 -39.57
C MET A 17 30.48 -5.34 -38.23
N LEU A 18 31.80 -5.17 -38.09
CA LEU A 18 32.44 -4.65 -36.88
C LEU A 18 31.99 -3.23 -36.55
N VAL A 19 31.96 -2.32 -37.53
CA VAL A 19 31.52 -0.93 -37.30
C VAL A 19 30.05 -0.88 -36.90
N VAL A 20 29.20 -1.70 -37.52
CA VAL A 20 27.76 -1.75 -37.21
C VAL A 20 27.51 -2.19 -35.78
N ILE A 21 28.15 -3.27 -35.31
CA ILE A 21 27.97 -3.72 -33.93
C ILE A 21 28.50 -2.72 -32.91
N VAL A 22 29.57 -1.97 -33.22
CA VAL A 22 30.11 -0.91 -32.36
C VAL A 22 29.08 0.22 -32.23
N ILE A 23 28.50 0.67 -33.34
CA ILE A 23 27.47 1.72 -33.32
C ILE A 23 26.24 1.25 -32.54
N ILE A 24 25.75 0.03 -32.78
CA ILE A 24 24.62 -0.55 -32.03
C ILE A 24 24.97 -0.63 -30.54
N GLY A 25 26.18 -1.06 -30.18
CA GLY A 25 26.64 -1.14 -28.80
C GLY A 25 26.61 0.22 -28.08
N ILE A 26 27.06 1.29 -28.74
CA ILE A 26 27.02 2.65 -28.19
C ILE A 26 25.57 3.11 -27.99
N LEU A 27 24.70 2.88 -28.98
CA LEU A 27 23.28 3.25 -28.89
C LEU A 27 22.58 2.53 -27.73
N VAL A 28 22.79 1.22 -27.59
CA VAL A 28 22.22 0.41 -26.51
C VAL A 28 22.73 0.88 -25.14
N ALA A 29 24.04 1.16 -25.02
CA ALA A 29 24.63 1.59 -23.76
C ALA A 29 24.01 2.89 -23.20
N ILE A 30 23.63 3.82 -24.07
CA ILE A 30 22.96 5.06 -23.68
C ILE A 30 21.46 4.82 -23.43
N LEU A 31 20.82 3.99 -24.25
CA LEU A 31 19.36 3.80 -24.21
C LEU A 31 18.89 3.01 -22.98
N VAL A 32 19.60 1.94 -22.60
CA VAL A 32 19.19 1.01 -21.53
C VAL A 32 18.93 1.71 -20.19
N PRO A 33 19.84 2.53 -19.62
CA PRO A 33 19.59 3.17 -18.32
C PRO A 33 18.41 4.15 -18.37
N THR A 34 18.22 4.86 -19.49
CA THR A 34 17.09 5.79 -19.65
C THR A 34 15.74 5.05 -19.70
N VAL A 35 15.67 3.96 -20.45
CA VAL A 35 14.44 3.14 -20.55
C VAL A 35 14.13 2.47 -19.22
N ALA A 36 15.15 1.98 -18.50
CA ALA A 36 14.96 1.43 -17.16
C ALA A 36 14.32 2.47 -16.22
N ASN A 37 14.92 3.66 -16.09
CA ASN A 37 14.37 4.73 -15.25
C ASN A 37 12.94 5.14 -15.65
N ALA A 38 12.63 5.15 -16.95
CA ALA A 38 11.27 5.42 -17.43
C ALA A 38 10.27 4.36 -16.99
N ILE A 39 10.62 3.07 -17.09
CA ILE A 39 9.77 1.96 -16.63
C ILE A 39 9.54 2.05 -15.12
N TRP A 40 10.58 2.33 -14.33
CA TRP A 40 10.46 2.52 -12.88
C TRP A 40 9.46 3.63 -12.54
N ARG A 41 9.57 4.81 -13.16
CA ARG A 41 8.63 5.91 -12.97
C ARG A 41 7.20 5.57 -13.38
N VAL A 42 7.02 4.81 -14.46
CA VAL A 42 5.70 4.34 -14.90
C VAL A 42 5.08 3.42 -13.85
N LYS A 43 5.87 2.51 -13.26
CA LYS A 43 5.39 1.60 -12.22
C LYS A 43 5.02 2.36 -10.94
N ILE A 44 5.85 3.28 -10.46
CA ILE A 44 5.52 4.14 -9.31
C ILE A 44 4.26 4.96 -9.60
N GLY A 45 4.15 5.54 -10.81
CA GLY A 45 2.95 6.25 -11.24
C GLY A 45 1.69 5.37 -11.24
N ALA A 46 1.80 4.11 -11.64
CA ALA A 46 0.69 3.16 -11.58
C ALA A 46 0.26 2.87 -10.13
N ILE A 47 1.22 2.70 -9.21
CA ILE A 47 0.94 2.54 -7.77
C ILE A 47 0.23 3.79 -7.24
N ALA A 48 0.72 4.99 -7.56
CA ALA A 48 0.11 6.24 -7.11
C ALA A 48 -1.31 6.45 -7.65
N LEU A 49 -1.58 6.04 -8.89
CA LEU A 49 -2.93 6.04 -9.46
C LEU A 49 -3.84 5.06 -8.71
N GLU A 50 -3.37 3.85 -8.44
CA GLU A 50 -4.13 2.84 -7.70
C GLU A 50 -4.44 3.32 -6.27
N VAL A 51 -3.49 3.96 -5.58
CA VAL A 51 -3.74 4.59 -4.28
C VAL A 51 -4.84 5.66 -4.39
N LYS A 52 -4.82 6.50 -5.42
CA LYS A 52 -5.85 7.54 -5.64
C LYS A 52 -7.23 6.95 -5.92
N ASP A 53 -7.30 5.83 -6.63
CA ASP A 53 -8.55 5.13 -6.88
C ASP A 53 -9.10 4.53 -5.57
N LEU A 54 -8.23 3.96 -4.73
CA LEU A 54 -8.58 3.49 -3.38
C LEU A 54 -9.06 4.64 -2.49
N GLU A 55 -8.42 5.82 -2.51
CA GLU A 55 -8.90 7.00 -1.77
C GLU A 55 -10.30 7.41 -2.21
N THR A 56 -10.56 7.37 -3.52
CA THR A 56 -11.87 7.70 -4.08
C THR A 56 -12.92 6.70 -3.59
N ALA A 57 -12.59 5.42 -3.50
CA ALA A 57 -13.45 4.40 -2.94
C ALA A 57 -13.71 4.60 -1.44
N VAL A 58 -12.69 4.94 -0.64
CA VAL A 58 -12.85 5.27 0.78
C VAL A 58 -13.72 6.53 0.97
N ALA A 59 -13.57 7.53 0.09
CA ALA A 59 -14.44 8.70 0.09
C ALA A 59 -15.89 8.34 -0.28
N ALA A 60 -16.10 7.44 -1.23
CA ALA A 60 -17.42 6.91 -1.58
C ALA A 60 -18.05 6.12 -0.41
N TYR A 61 -17.25 5.30 0.26
CA TYR A 61 -17.65 4.59 1.49
C TYR A 61 -18.12 5.59 2.55
N LYS A 62 -17.31 6.61 2.84
CA LYS A 62 -17.66 7.67 3.79
C LYS A 62 -18.93 8.41 3.39
N SER A 63 -19.13 8.71 2.10
CA SER A 63 -20.34 9.36 1.61
C SER A 63 -21.59 8.50 1.81
N ALA A 64 -21.47 7.17 1.68
CA ALA A 64 -22.58 6.25 1.85
C ALA A 64 -22.88 5.95 3.33
N ASN A 65 -21.84 5.91 4.17
CA ASN A 65 -21.89 5.42 5.54
C ASN A 65 -21.66 6.53 6.59
N ASN A 66 -21.54 7.78 6.16
CA ASN A 66 -21.29 8.97 7.01
C ASN A 66 -20.00 8.94 7.83
N ASP A 67 -19.14 7.94 7.65
CA ASP A 67 -17.95 7.74 8.46
C ASP A 67 -16.87 6.97 7.68
N TYR A 68 -15.60 7.23 8.01
CA TYR A 68 -14.49 6.47 7.43
C TYR A 68 -14.43 5.07 8.04
N PRO A 69 -14.00 4.06 7.26
CA PRO A 69 -13.84 2.73 7.81
C PRO A 69 -12.76 2.73 8.91
N PRO A 70 -12.91 1.89 9.95
CA PRO A 70 -11.87 1.68 10.95
C PRO A 70 -10.77 0.79 10.36
N ASP A 71 -9.57 0.83 10.94
CA ASP A 71 -8.40 0.05 10.47
C ASP A 71 -8.30 -1.37 11.07
N GLY A 72 -9.36 -1.85 11.72
CA GLY A 72 -9.39 -3.19 12.30
C GLY A 72 -8.59 -3.36 13.59
N THR A 73 -7.83 -2.37 14.07
CA THR A 73 -6.95 -2.57 15.24
C THR A 73 -7.61 -2.36 16.60
N ASN A 74 -8.72 -1.61 16.65
CA ASN A 74 -9.34 -1.18 17.89
C ASN A 74 -10.86 -1.43 17.89
N LEU A 75 -11.31 -2.33 18.76
CA LEU A 75 -12.74 -2.65 18.91
C LEU A 75 -13.61 -1.42 19.19
N ALA A 76 -13.14 -0.46 20.00
CA ALA A 76 -13.93 0.73 20.30
C ALA A 76 -14.09 1.63 19.06
N ALA A 77 -13.06 1.72 18.21
CA ALA A 77 -13.15 2.41 16.92
C ALA A 77 -14.12 1.70 15.98
N VAL A 78 -14.06 0.37 15.90
CA VAL A 78 -15.01 -0.43 15.11
C VAL A 78 -16.45 -0.25 15.62
N GLN A 79 -16.70 -0.39 16.92
CA GLN A 79 -18.02 -0.17 17.50
C GLN A 79 -18.54 1.25 17.26
N ALA A 80 -17.68 2.26 17.36
CA ALA A 80 -18.05 3.64 17.07
C ALA A 80 -18.42 3.82 15.59
N HIS A 81 -17.67 3.19 14.69
CA HIS A 81 -17.95 3.20 13.27
C HIS A 81 -19.31 2.59 12.95
N PHE A 82 -19.59 1.37 13.43
CA PHE A 82 -20.85 0.69 13.15
C PHE A 82 -22.06 1.46 13.69
N ARG A 83 -21.92 2.15 14.83
CA ARG A 83 -22.96 3.03 15.38
C ARG A 83 -23.33 4.18 14.45
N ILE A 84 -22.36 4.73 13.70
CA ILE A 84 -22.58 5.83 12.77
C ILE A 84 -23.05 5.29 11.40
N ALA A 85 -22.34 4.30 10.86
CA ALA A 85 -22.57 3.74 9.54
C ALA A 85 -23.87 2.95 9.41
N PHE A 86 -24.24 2.21 10.46
CA PHE A 86 -25.35 1.26 10.42
C PHE A 86 -26.28 1.43 11.62
N PRO A 87 -26.97 2.58 11.76
CA PRO A 87 -27.73 2.92 12.96
C PRO A 87 -28.88 1.94 13.29
N ARG A 88 -29.25 1.06 12.35
CA ARG A 88 -30.35 0.10 12.49
C ARG A 88 -29.94 -1.25 13.07
N ILE A 89 -28.67 -1.49 13.35
CA ILE A 89 -28.22 -2.72 14.02
C ILE A 89 -28.83 -2.79 15.43
N PRO A 90 -29.45 -3.92 15.81
CA PRO A 90 -29.90 -4.14 17.19
C PRO A 90 -28.71 -4.37 18.12
N ASN A 91 -28.71 -3.74 19.30
CA ASN A 91 -27.67 -3.93 20.33
C ASN A 91 -26.24 -3.81 19.78
N HIS A 92 -25.94 -2.70 19.09
CA HIS A 92 -24.64 -2.38 18.46
C HIS A 92 -23.42 -2.99 19.13
N SER A 93 -23.23 -2.71 20.43
CA SER A 93 -22.07 -3.19 21.18
C SER A 93 -21.98 -4.72 21.20
N VAL A 94 -23.08 -5.43 21.42
CA VAL A 94 -23.11 -6.90 21.45
C VAL A 94 -22.85 -7.47 20.06
N TYR A 95 -23.54 -6.95 19.04
CA TYR A 95 -23.40 -7.39 17.66
C TYR A 95 -21.94 -7.33 17.17
N VAL A 96 -21.31 -6.15 17.31
CA VAL A 96 -19.92 -5.94 16.87
C VAL A 96 -18.95 -6.72 17.76
N THR A 97 -19.16 -6.77 19.08
CA THR A 97 -18.27 -7.54 19.96
C THR A 97 -18.32 -9.03 19.66
N SER A 98 -19.50 -9.60 19.36
CA SER A 98 -19.61 -11.01 19.00
C SER A 98 -18.82 -11.34 17.73
N TRP A 99 -18.98 -10.53 16.67
CA TRP A 99 -18.19 -10.68 15.44
C TRP A 99 -16.69 -10.49 15.70
N TRP A 100 -16.33 -9.48 16.49
CA TRP A 100 -14.95 -9.21 16.85
C TRP A 100 -14.30 -10.41 17.54
N THR A 101 -14.95 -10.99 18.55
CA THR A 101 -14.42 -12.17 19.25
C THR A 101 -14.43 -13.46 18.43
N ALA A 102 -15.19 -13.50 17.33
CA ALA A 102 -15.30 -14.67 16.46
C ALA A 102 -14.28 -14.67 15.31
N GLY A 103 -13.57 -13.57 15.08
CA GLY A 103 -12.58 -13.45 14.01
C GLY A 103 -12.24 -12.00 13.66
N GLY A 104 -13.14 -11.05 13.92
CA GLY A 104 -12.88 -9.64 13.59
C GLY A 104 -11.72 -8.99 14.36
N ASN A 105 -11.22 -9.62 15.43
CA ASN A 105 -10.01 -9.21 16.15
C ASN A 105 -8.71 -9.54 15.41
N ASN A 106 -8.78 -10.36 14.35
CA ASN A 106 -7.63 -10.68 13.53
C ASN A 106 -7.44 -9.67 12.40
N LEU A 107 -8.53 -8.98 12.03
CA LEU A 107 -8.54 -7.92 11.04
C LEU A 107 -7.47 -6.86 11.34
N ASP A 108 -6.63 -6.57 10.37
CA ASP A 108 -5.53 -5.63 10.52
C ASP A 108 -5.57 -4.46 9.50
N PRO A 109 -4.67 -3.47 9.63
CA PRO A 109 -4.59 -2.33 8.70
C PRO A 109 -4.42 -2.67 7.22
N ALA A 110 -3.77 -3.79 6.87
CA ALA A 110 -3.58 -4.21 5.48
C ALA A 110 -4.85 -4.86 4.89
N GLU A 111 -5.66 -5.49 5.75
CA GLU A 111 -6.90 -6.19 5.38
C GLU A 111 -8.14 -5.29 5.45
N ALA A 112 -8.15 -4.34 6.39
CA ALA A 112 -9.31 -3.51 6.71
C ALA A 112 -9.88 -2.80 5.48
N LEU A 113 -9.00 -2.34 4.58
CA LEU A 113 -9.41 -1.67 3.36
C LEU A 113 -10.26 -2.60 2.47
N VAL A 114 -9.76 -3.80 2.19
CA VAL A 114 -10.48 -4.79 1.37
C VAL A 114 -11.77 -5.19 2.06
N PHE A 115 -11.72 -5.45 3.36
CA PHE A 115 -12.88 -5.84 4.15
C PHE A 115 -14.00 -4.81 4.10
N PHE A 116 -13.73 -3.55 4.45
CA PHE A 116 -14.78 -2.53 4.50
C PHE A 116 -15.27 -2.10 3.12
N LEU A 117 -14.40 -2.10 2.12
CA LEU A 117 -14.79 -1.72 0.76
C LEU A 117 -15.51 -2.85 0.01
N THR A 118 -15.45 -4.10 0.46
CA THR A 118 -16.08 -5.22 -0.26
C THR A 118 -16.91 -6.19 0.55
N LYS A 119 -16.80 -6.32 1.87
CA LYS A 119 -17.45 -7.43 2.60
C LYS A 119 -18.66 -6.97 3.43
N THR A 120 -18.95 -5.67 3.49
CA THR A 120 -20.16 -5.18 4.18
C THR A 120 -21.41 -5.44 3.33
N THR A 121 -22.49 -5.94 3.94
CA THR A 121 -23.72 -6.27 3.21
C THR A 121 -24.61 -5.04 2.99
N THR A 122 -25.57 -5.15 2.08
CA THR A 122 -26.63 -4.15 1.89
C THR A 122 -27.67 -4.15 3.02
N ASP A 123 -27.70 -5.19 3.86
CA ASP A 123 -28.60 -5.25 5.00
C ASP A 123 -28.08 -4.36 6.12
N VAL A 124 -28.75 -3.21 6.29
CA VAL A 124 -28.45 -2.22 7.33
C VAL A 124 -28.63 -2.72 8.77
N ARG A 125 -29.26 -3.88 8.97
CA ARG A 125 -29.43 -4.53 10.29
C ARG A 125 -28.40 -5.63 10.54
N ASP A 126 -27.82 -6.22 9.48
CA ASP A 126 -26.79 -7.25 9.55
C ASP A 126 -25.65 -7.00 8.52
N PRO A 127 -24.91 -5.88 8.66
CA PRO A 127 -23.87 -5.51 7.69
C PRO A 127 -22.66 -6.46 7.69
N LEU A 128 -22.43 -7.24 8.74
CA LEU A 128 -21.34 -8.22 8.84
C LEU A 128 -21.76 -9.63 8.40
N ASN A 129 -23.00 -9.80 7.91
CA ASN A 129 -23.59 -11.10 7.62
C ASN A 129 -23.43 -12.13 8.76
N SER A 130 -23.58 -11.68 10.00
CA SER A 130 -23.31 -12.48 11.20
C SER A 130 -24.23 -13.71 11.31
N GLY A 131 -25.40 -13.66 10.66
CA GLY A 131 -26.36 -14.75 10.61
C GLY A 131 -26.12 -15.78 9.49
N GLY A 132 -25.13 -15.58 8.62
CA GLY A 132 -24.87 -16.48 7.49
C GLY A 132 -25.95 -16.45 6.40
N GLY A 133 -26.64 -15.32 6.25
CA GLY A 133 -27.65 -15.11 5.22
C GLY A 133 -27.06 -14.84 3.83
N SER A 134 -27.89 -14.86 2.80
CA SER A 134 -27.52 -14.51 1.43
C SER A 134 -27.76 -13.02 1.15
N SER A 135 -27.27 -12.15 2.02
CA SER A 135 -27.39 -10.70 1.82
C SER A 135 -26.45 -10.26 0.71
N GLU A 136 -26.93 -9.41 -0.19
CA GLU A 136 -26.08 -8.82 -1.23
C GLU A 136 -24.94 -8.04 -0.59
N VAL A 137 -23.76 -8.18 -1.19
CA VAL A 137 -22.54 -7.55 -0.72
C VAL A 137 -22.39 -6.19 -1.38
N ARG A 138 -22.10 -5.15 -0.60
CA ARG A 138 -21.86 -3.80 -1.12
C ARG A 138 -20.37 -3.64 -1.42
N SER A 139 -20.06 -3.41 -2.69
CA SER A 139 -18.71 -3.08 -3.14
C SER A 139 -18.58 -1.58 -3.44
N TYR A 140 -17.51 -0.98 -2.94
CA TYR A 140 -17.09 0.39 -3.21
C TYR A 140 -15.85 0.46 -4.12
N PHE A 141 -15.19 -0.69 -4.33
CA PHE A 141 -13.99 -0.83 -5.15
C PHE A 141 -13.93 -2.22 -5.77
N ASP A 142 -13.55 -2.29 -7.04
CA ASP A 142 -13.38 -3.54 -7.76
C ASP A 142 -11.92 -4.02 -7.62
N PHE A 143 -11.67 -4.76 -6.54
CA PHE A 143 -10.34 -5.34 -6.30
C PHE A 143 -10.09 -6.45 -7.32
N LYS A 144 -8.88 -6.45 -7.89
CA LYS A 144 -8.48 -7.51 -8.82
C LYS A 144 -8.08 -8.75 -8.01
N ASP A 145 -8.73 -9.88 -8.27
CA ASP A 145 -8.42 -11.17 -7.63
C ASP A 145 -6.93 -11.55 -7.70
N THR A 146 -6.22 -11.16 -8.76
CA THR A 146 -4.77 -11.45 -8.92
C THR A 146 -3.86 -10.70 -7.95
N GLN A 147 -4.40 -9.66 -7.30
CA GLN A 147 -3.73 -8.76 -6.38
C GLN A 147 -4.27 -8.92 -4.94
N LEU A 148 -5.24 -9.80 -4.71
CA LEU A 148 -5.73 -10.17 -3.38
C LEU A 148 -5.00 -11.42 -2.88
N ARG A 149 -4.64 -11.44 -1.61
CA ARG A 149 -4.10 -12.61 -0.89
C ARG A 149 -4.56 -12.58 0.55
N ASP A 150 -4.52 -13.72 1.20
CA ASP A 150 -4.76 -13.89 2.62
C ASP A 150 -3.51 -14.63 3.13
N GLU A 151 -2.52 -13.87 3.60
CA GLU A 151 -1.19 -14.43 3.94
C GLU A 151 -1.19 -15.12 5.31
N ASP A 152 -1.98 -14.69 6.32
CA ASP A 152 -2.10 -15.42 7.59
C ASP A 152 -3.22 -16.49 7.63
N GLY A 153 -4.08 -16.55 6.61
CA GLY A 153 -5.12 -17.56 6.48
C GLY A 153 -6.32 -17.33 7.40
N ASP A 154 -6.54 -16.10 7.85
CA ASP A 154 -7.62 -15.75 8.77
C ASP A 154 -8.96 -15.47 8.06
N GLY A 155 -8.96 -15.47 6.73
CA GLY A 155 -10.12 -15.24 5.87
C GLY A 155 -10.34 -13.77 5.48
N PHE A 156 -9.46 -12.85 5.90
CA PHE A 156 -9.40 -11.49 5.40
C PHE A 156 -8.27 -11.34 4.39
N GLU A 157 -8.55 -10.61 3.30
CA GLU A 157 -7.61 -10.50 2.19
C GLU A 157 -6.91 -9.14 2.23
N GLU A 158 -5.59 -9.09 2.02
CA GLU A 158 -4.85 -7.86 1.76
C GLU A 158 -4.75 -7.59 0.25
N TYR A 159 -4.55 -6.33 -0.10
CA TYR A 159 -4.41 -5.91 -1.50
C TYR A 159 -2.99 -5.48 -1.83
N TYR A 160 -2.43 -6.01 -2.91
CA TYR A 160 -1.04 -5.78 -3.31
C TYR A 160 -0.94 -4.96 -4.59
N PRO A 161 0.01 -4.02 -4.69
CA PRO A 161 0.30 -3.33 -5.94
C PRO A 161 0.68 -4.30 -7.08
N ALA A 162 0.20 -4.03 -8.30
CA ALA A 162 0.51 -4.90 -9.44
C ALA A 162 2.01 -5.00 -9.75
N SER A 163 2.76 -3.92 -9.48
CA SER A 163 4.20 -3.81 -9.75
C SER A 163 5.09 -4.18 -8.56
N ALA A 164 4.52 -4.36 -7.37
CA ALA A 164 5.21 -4.64 -6.11
C ALA A 164 4.35 -5.61 -5.28
N ARG A 165 4.66 -6.91 -5.36
CA ARG A 165 3.76 -8.00 -4.96
C ARG A 165 4.16 -8.69 -3.65
N GLU A 166 5.07 -8.08 -2.89
CA GLU A 166 5.53 -8.61 -1.60
C GLU A 166 4.99 -7.81 -0.42
N ALA A 167 4.66 -6.53 -0.61
CA ALA A 167 4.11 -5.66 0.43
C ALA A 167 2.71 -5.14 0.05
N PRO A 168 1.68 -5.28 0.90
CA PRO A 168 0.33 -4.80 0.61
C PRO A 168 0.18 -3.27 0.69
N TYR A 169 -0.99 -2.76 0.32
CA TYR A 169 -1.43 -1.44 0.75
C TYR A 169 -1.88 -1.49 2.20
N VAL A 170 -1.50 -0.49 3.00
CA VAL A 170 -1.85 -0.43 4.43
C VAL A 170 -2.69 0.81 4.70
N TYR A 171 -3.83 0.61 5.36
CA TYR A 171 -4.80 1.65 5.69
C TYR A 171 -4.78 1.99 7.18
N PHE A 172 -4.61 3.27 7.51
CA PHE A 172 -4.59 3.74 8.88
C PHE A 172 -5.75 4.71 9.16
N ASP A 173 -6.54 4.42 10.20
CA ASP A 173 -7.65 5.27 10.65
C ASP A 173 -7.16 6.34 11.63
N GLY A 174 -7.41 7.62 11.31
CA GLY A 174 -7.03 8.77 12.12
C GLY A 174 -7.49 8.69 13.58
N ARG A 175 -8.64 8.05 13.84
CA ARG A 175 -9.19 7.91 15.21
C ARG A 175 -8.33 7.04 16.11
N VAL A 176 -7.71 6.00 15.56
CA VAL A 176 -6.81 5.11 16.30
C VAL A 176 -5.47 5.80 16.48
N ILE A 177 -4.98 6.38 15.37
CA ILE A 177 -3.71 7.09 15.27
C ILE A 177 -3.57 8.20 16.35
N GLY A 178 -4.64 8.96 16.65
CA GLY A 178 -4.61 10.08 17.60
C GLY A 178 -4.63 9.73 19.10
N THR A 179 -4.65 8.44 19.50
CA THR A 179 -4.88 8.05 20.91
C THR A 179 -3.62 7.66 21.69
N THR A 180 -2.51 7.33 21.01
CA THR A 180 -1.22 7.04 21.64
C THR A 180 -0.07 7.26 20.65
N SER A 181 1.10 7.71 21.12
CA SER A 181 2.36 7.78 20.34
C SER A 181 2.87 6.42 19.83
N ALA A 182 2.09 5.36 20.01
CA ALA A 182 2.43 3.98 19.75
C ALA A 182 1.30 3.32 18.98
N TYR A 183 1.03 3.78 17.76
CA TYR A 183 0.66 2.81 16.74
C TYR A 183 1.84 1.83 16.70
N THR A 184 1.65 0.66 17.29
CA THR A 184 2.72 -0.33 17.43
C THR A 184 3.05 -0.71 16.01
N ALA A 185 4.24 -0.33 15.54
CA ALA A 185 4.68 -0.63 14.20
C ALA A 185 4.67 -2.16 14.08
N THR A 186 3.65 -2.72 13.47
CA THR A 186 3.57 -4.14 13.13
C THR A 186 4.04 -4.28 11.71
N ALA A 187 4.68 -5.40 11.43
CA ALA A 187 5.15 -5.69 10.09
C ALA A 187 3.96 -6.23 9.29
N PHE A 188 3.90 -5.85 8.00
CA PHE A 188 2.84 -6.25 7.09
C PHE A 188 3.48 -6.85 5.83
N PRO A 189 2.86 -7.85 5.18
CA PRO A 189 1.66 -8.56 5.62
C PRO A 189 1.93 -9.34 6.91
N LYS A 190 0.86 -9.70 7.61
CA LYS A 190 0.95 -10.48 8.83
C LYS A 190 1.01 -11.94 8.40
N ASP A 191 2.17 -12.58 8.53
CA ASP A 191 2.31 -14.05 8.40
C ASP A 191 3.38 -14.51 9.41
N PRO A 192 3.01 -15.29 10.44
CA PRO A 192 3.98 -15.75 11.44
C PRO A 192 5.08 -16.68 10.88
N THR A 193 4.92 -17.18 9.66
CA THR A 193 5.84 -18.11 8.99
C THR A 193 6.71 -17.47 7.91
N ASP A 194 6.40 -16.24 7.48
CA ASP A 194 7.11 -15.58 6.40
C ASP A 194 8.39 -14.88 6.87
N VAL A 195 9.52 -15.38 6.37
CA VAL A 195 10.86 -14.84 6.66
C VAL A 195 11.05 -13.46 6.00
N ARG A 196 10.31 -13.13 4.93
CA ARG A 196 10.41 -11.86 4.19
C ARG A 196 9.97 -10.66 5.05
N ILE A 197 9.09 -10.84 6.02
CA ILE A 197 8.55 -9.76 6.87
C ILE A 197 9.65 -8.96 7.57
N ALA A 198 10.76 -9.62 7.95
CA ALA A 198 11.92 -8.94 8.53
C ALA A 198 12.61 -7.98 7.53
N THR A 199 12.50 -8.26 6.24
CA THR A 199 13.01 -7.44 5.13
C THR A 199 12.02 -6.35 4.73
N LEU A 200 10.72 -6.63 4.70
CA LEU A 200 9.68 -5.66 4.32
C LEU A 200 9.57 -4.53 5.34
N GLY A 201 9.90 -4.79 6.62
CA GLY A 201 9.82 -3.77 7.66
C GLY A 201 8.39 -3.52 8.13
N ARG A 202 8.10 -2.29 8.59
CA ARG A 202 6.83 -1.99 9.28
C ARG A 202 6.17 -0.73 8.74
N ALA A 203 4.97 -0.87 8.22
CA ALA A 203 4.19 0.29 7.77
C ALA A 203 3.81 1.18 8.96
N ARG A 204 3.97 2.50 8.80
CA ARG A 204 3.51 3.48 9.77
C ARG A 204 2.87 4.66 9.04
N PRO A 205 1.82 5.27 9.62
CA PRO A 205 1.29 6.53 9.10
C PRO A 205 2.32 7.65 9.27
N PHE A 206 2.18 8.69 8.47
CA PHE A 206 3.02 9.88 8.51
C PHE A 206 2.65 10.82 9.66
N GLN A 207 3.67 11.40 10.32
CA GLN A 207 3.55 12.41 11.35
C GLN A 207 4.45 13.62 11.05
N THR A 208 4.02 14.82 11.48
CA THR A 208 4.85 16.02 11.35
C THR A 208 5.73 16.24 12.58
N ASN A 209 5.19 16.00 13.77
CA ASN A 209 5.87 16.05 15.06
C ASN A 209 5.15 15.11 16.02
N ALA A 210 5.85 14.26 16.77
CA ALA A 210 5.20 13.43 17.78
C ALA A 210 4.51 14.33 18.85
N PRO A 211 3.24 14.08 19.22
CA PRO A 211 2.36 12.95 18.86
C PRO A 211 1.35 13.25 17.72
N ASP A 212 1.51 14.36 17.00
CA ASP A 212 0.54 14.88 16.03
C ASP A 212 0.77 14.29 14.62
N TRP A 213 -0.03 13.28 14.30
CA TRP A 213 -0.09 12.67 12.97
C TRP A 213 -0.79 13.57 11.96
N ILE A 214 -0.50 13.37 10.67
CA ILE A 214 -1.21 14.11 9.62
C ILE A 214 -2.66 13.63 9.51
N GLU A 215 -3.59 14.59 9.48
CA GLU A 215 -5.02 14.35 9.29
C GLU A 215 -5.62 13.35 10.30
N PRO A 216 -5.50 13.59 11.63
CA PRO A 216 -5.92 12.65 12.68
C PRO A 216 -7.44 12.44 12.74
N LYS A 217 -8.21 13.15 11.90
CA LYS A 217 -9.67 13.02 11.80
C LYS A 217 -10.12 12.26 10.54
N LYS A 218 -9.19 11.77 9.73
CA LYS A 218 -9.47 11.10 8.46
C LYS A 218 -8.71 9.78 8.40
N PHE A 219 -7.93 9.55 7.35
CA PHE A 219 -7.15 8.34 7.15
C PHE A 219 -5.88 8.62 6.36
N GLN A 220 -4.97 7.65 6.35
CA GLN A 220 -3.79 7.60 5.50
C GLN A 220 -3.68 6.22 4.84
N LEU A 221 -3.19 6.20 3.60
CA LEU A 221 -2.98 4.99 2.82
C LEU A 221 -1.50 4.92 2.43
N VAL A 222 -0.84 3.81 2.73
CA VAL A 222 0.61 3.64 2.58
C VAL A 222 0.90 2.46 1.65
N SER A 223 1.83 2.67 0.71
CA SER A 223 2.40 1.65 -0.17
C SER A 223 3.93 1.63 -0.01
N ALA A 224 4.49 0.44 0.12
CA ALA A 224 5.94 0.18 0.19
C ALA A 224 6.67 0.29 -1.18
N GLY A 225 6.19 1.14 -2.09
CA GLY A 225 6.92 1.41 -3.32
C GLY A 225 7.16 0.19 -4.21
N LEU A 226 8.24 0.21 -4.99
CA LEU A 226 8.68 -0.88 -5.86
C LEU A 226 9.69 -1.81 -5.19
N ASP A 227 10.39 -1.32 -4.17
CA ASP A 227 11.32 -2.11 -3.39
C ASP A 227 10.62 -3.07 -2.41
N ASN A 228 9.32 -2.86 -2.15
CA ASN A 228 8.51 -3.60 -1.17
C ASN A 228 8.98 -3.38 0.27
N GLU A 229 9.67 -2.27 0.56
CA GLU A 229 10.15 -1.96 1.89
C GLU A 229 9.33 -0.82 2.54
N TYR A 230 8.56 -1.15 3.58
CA TYR A 230 8.04 -0.13 4.51
C TYR A 230 9.14 0.40 5.45
N GLY A 231 10.41 0.08 5.23
CA GLY A 231 11.52 0.51 6.07
C GLY A 231 11.77 -0.40 7.27
N VAL A 232 13.01 -0.87 7.37
CA VAL A 232 13.50 -1.60 8.55
C VAL A 232 13.60 -0.70 9.79
N ASP A 233 13.02 -1.17 10.89
CA ASP A 233 13.21 -0.64 12.25
C ASP A 233 14.73 -0.58 12.57
N TYR A 234 15.29 0.61 12.77
CA TYR A 234 16.73 0.74 13.05
C TYR A 234 17.03 0.89 14.55
N LEU A 235 18.05 0.20 15.06
CA LEU A 235 18.54 0.40 16.43
C LEU A 235 19.12 1.81 16.56
N ASP A 236 18.52 2.66 17.41
CA ASP A 236 19.07 3.97 17.74
C ASP A 236 20.47 3.80 18.38
N PRO A 237 21.54 4.33 17.76
CA PRO A 237 22.89 4.31 18.36
C PRO A 237 22.99 4.99 19.72
N ALA A 238 22.07 5.91 20.06
CA ALA A 238 22.00 6.58 21.37
C ALA A 238 21.08 5.85 22.38
N ASN A 239 20.24 4.91 21.90
CA ASN A 239 19.35 4.10 22.71
C ASN A 239 19.15 2.74 22.04
N SER A 240 19.98 1.75 22.38
CA SER A 240 19.97 0.41 21.81
C SER A 240 18.67 -0.39 22.01
N ASN A 241 17.68 0.16 22.71
CA ASN A 241 16.35 -0.42 22.91
C ASN A 241 15.24 0.30 22.12
N ALA A 242 15.55 1.38 21.39
CA ALA A 242 14.60 2.10 20.58
C ALA A 242 14.83 1.79 19.09
N LEU A 243 13.87 1.08 18.51
CA LEU A 243 13.76 0.99 17.06
C LEU A 243 13.21 2.33 16.56
N VAL A 244 13.96 3.04 15.70
CA VAL A 244 13.53 4.27 15.02
C VAL A 244 13.09 3.88 13.61
N PRO A 245 11.78 3.78 13.36
CA PRO A 245 11.25 3.41 12.06
C PRO A 245 11.34 4.56 11.05
N LYS A 246 11.44 4.17 9.78
CA LYS A 246 11.33 5.05 8.60
C LYS A 246 9.92 5.64 8.57
N GLN A 247 9.79 6.97 8.38
CA GLN A 247 8.50 7.64 8.19
C GLN A 247 8.32 7.94 6.70
N PHE A 248 7.08 7.89 6.20
CA PHE A 248 6.83 8.03 4.76
C PHE A 248 5.99 9.25 4.41
N PRO A 249 6.48 10.11 3.51
CA PRO A 249 7.87 10.33 3.17
C PRO A 249 8.45 11.22 4.27
N ASP A 250 9.62 10.88 4.78
CA ASP A 250 10.30 11.79 5.69
C ASP A 250 11.20 12.74 4.89
N PRO A 251 10.81 14.00 4.62
CA PRO A 251 11.79 15.00 4.20
C PRO A 251 12.74 15.32 5.36
N ASN A 252 12.32 15.08 6.61
CA ASN A 252 13.14 15.28 7.78
C ASN A 252 14.03 14.07 7.97
N TYR A 253 15.21 14.23 7.42
CA TYR A 253 16.45 13.67 7.90
C TYR A 253 16.52 13.66 9.45
N TYR A 254 15.97 12.64 10.13
CA TYR A 254 16.18 12.48 11.57
C TYR A 254 17.60 11.92 11.82
N ILE A 255 18.56 12.83 11.78
CA ILE A 255 19.86 12.73 12.46
C ILE A 255 19.63 12.78 13.96
N ALA A 256 19.12 11.70 14.53
CA ALA A 256 19.40 11.45 15.93
C ALA A 256 20.90 11.09 16.12
N THR A 257 21.58 10.56 15.09
CA THR A 257 22.86 9.86 15.28
C THR A 257 23.92 10.00 14.18
N GLY A 258 23.80 10.98 13.28
CA GLY A 258 24.86 11.31 12.32
C GLY A 258 25.04 10.31 11.17
N VAL A 259 24.12 9.36 10.99
CA VAL A 259 24.07 8.49 9.80
C VAL A 259 23.14 9.11 8.77
N SER A 260 23.68 9.55 7.63
CA SER A 260 22.84 10.03 6.54
C SER A 260 22.10 8.89 5.89
N ARG A 261 20.78 8.99 5.73
CA ARG A 261 20.02 8.03 4.94
C ARG A 261 19.29 8.72 3.80
N GLU A 262 19.25 8.01 2.69
CA GLU A 262 18.52 8.42 1.50
C GLU A 262 17.02 8.37 1.82
N PRO A 263 16.26 9.40 1.43
CA PRO A 263 14.81 9.39 1.53
C PRO A 263 14.26 8.20 0.73
N ASP A 264 13.15 7.64 1.19
CA ASP A 264 12.44 6.64 0.40
C ASP A 264 11.73 7.32 -0.76
N GLU A 265 12.26 7.19 -1.97
CA GLU A 265 11.76 7.94 -3.12
C GLU A 265 10.58 7.27 -3.83
N ASP A 266 10.31 5.99 -3.58
CA ASP A 266 9.25 5.23 -4.27
C ASP A 266 8.06 4.85 -3.38
N ASN A 267 8.18 4.98 -2.06
CA ASN A 267 7.04 4.84 -1.15
C ASN A 267 5.97 5.91 -1.41
N VAL A 268 4.73 5.46 -1.52
CA VAL A 268 3.58 6.31 -1.82
C VAL A 268 2.70 6.36 -0.58
N THR A 269 2.56 7.55 0.00
CA THR A 269 1.54 7.82 1.01
C THR A 269 0.55 8.81 0.43
N SER A 270 -0.74 8.55 0.62
CA SER A 270 -1.78 9.49 0.24
C SER A 270 -2.62 9.91 1.42
N PHE A 271 -2.93 11.20 1.44
CA PHE A 271 -3.79 11.83 2.43
C PHE A 271 -5.16 11.98 1.82
N SER A 272 -6.15 11.52 2.55
CA SER A 272 -7.61 11.65 2.36
C SER A 272 -8.18 12.99 1.82
N GLY A 273 -7.37 14.02 1.62
CA GLY A 273 -7.68 15.24 0.85
C GLY A 273 -7.27 15.21 -0.63
N GLY A 274 -6.85 14.06 -1.18
CA GLY A 274 -6.39 13.94 -2.58
C GLY A 274 -5.06 14.63 -2.83
N ARG A 275 -4.31 14.92 -1.75
CA ARG A 275 -2.95 15.45 -1.82
C ARG A 275 -2.00 14.28 -1.76
N THR A 276 -1.15 14.21 -2.77
CA THR A 276 0.00 13.31 -2.76
C THR A 276 1.22 14.08 -2.27
N LEU A 277 2.25 13.36 -1.91
CA LEU A 277 3.48 13.93 -1.37
C LEU A 277 4.22 14.83 -2.36
N GLY A 278 4.02 14.60 -3.66
CA GLY A 278 4.55 15.44 -4.73
C GLY A 278 3.90 16.81 -4.85
N ASP A 279 2.78 17.05 -4.15
CA ASP A 279 2.05 18.32 -4.20
C ASP A 279 2.62 19.41 -3.27
N ASN A 280 3.83 19.19 -2.73
CA ASN A 280 4.47 19.92 -1.63
C ASN A 280 3.58 19.93 -0.37
N TYR A 281 4.10 19.39 0.73
CA TYR A 281 3.58 19.78 2.04
C TYR A 281 3.74 21.30 2.24
N PRO A 282 2.94 21.94 3.12
CA PRO A 282 3.36 23.22 3.68
C PRO A 282 4.78 23.15 4.28
#